data_AF-K1T909-F1
#
_entry.id   AF-K1T909-F1
#
_cell.length_a   1.000
_cell.length_b   1.000
_cell.length_c   1.000
_cell.angle_alpha   90.00
_cell.angle_beta   90.00
_cell.angle_gamma   90.00
#
_symmetry.space_group_name_H-M   'P 1'
#
loop_
_entity.id
_entity.type
_entity.pdbx_description
1 polymer ?
#
loop_
_entity_poly.entity_id
_entity_poly.type
_entity_poly.pdbx_seq_one_letter_code
_entity_poly.pdbx_strand_id
1 'polypeptide(L)' 'QEVMANTHSLTGDYLSGRKKIEVPRKRRKPKDGYIEIKGASENNLKNINAKFPIGL' A
#
# COMPACT_ATOMS: atom_id res chain seq x y z
N GLN A 1 21.87 9.37 -13.75
CA GLN A 1 20.98 10.02 -14.74
C GLN A 1 20.82 9.17 -16.01
N GLU A 2 21.86 8.49 -16.48
CA GLU A 2 21.83 7.64 -17.70
C GLU A 2 20.71 6.59 -17.73
N VAL A 3 20.45 5.92 -16.61
CA VAL A 3 19.40 4.88 -16.52
C VAL A 3 18.00 5.43 -16.79
N MET A 4 17.71 6.67 -16.39
CA MET A 4 16.39 7.30 -16.62
C MET A 4 16.18 7.67 -18.09
N ALA A 5 17.26 8.06 -18.78
CA ALA A 5 17.25 8.41 -20.20
C ALA A 5 17.22 7.17 -21.11
N ASN A 6 17.67 6.00 -20.62
CA ASN A 6 17.61 4.75 -21.36
C ASN A 6 16.16 4.25 -21.48
N THR A 7 15.59 4.34 -22.69
CA THR A 7 14.23 3.90 -23.02
C THR A 7 14.06 2.38 -23.14
N HIS A 8 15.16 1.61 -23.12
CA HIS A 8 15.13 0.15 -23.06
C HIS A 8 15.19 -0.39 -21.62
N SER A 9 15.40 0.48 -20.62
CA SER A 9 15.42 0.08 -19.21
C SER A 9 14.02 0.17 -18.58
N LEU A 10 13.48 -0.97 -18.13
CA LEU A 10 12.21 -0.99 -17.38
C LEU A 10 12.29 -0.12 -16.11
N THR A 11 13.41 -0.18 -15.38
CA THR A 11 13.65 0.68 -14.22
C THR A 11 13.72 2.14 -14.62
N GLY A 12 14.38 2.44 -15.74
CA GLY A 12 14.42 3.78 -16.33
C GLY A 12 13.03 4.35 -16.63
N ASP A 13 12.12 3.52 -17.13
CA ASP A 13 10.73 3.92 -17.40
C ASP A 13 9.96 4.31 -16.14
N TYR A 14 10.14 3.59 -15.03
CA TYR A 14 9.51 3.94 -13.76
C TYR A 14 10.14 5.17 -13.10
N LEU A 15 11.48 5.27 -13.12
CA LEU A 15 12.20 6.40 -12.53
C LEU A 15 11.94 7.71 -13.29
N SER A 16 11.83 7.65 -14.62
CA SER A 16 11.49 8.81 -15.45
C SER A 16 10.01 9.18 -15.44
N GLY A 17 9.14 8.33 -14.88
CA GLY A 17 7.70 8.53 -14.84
C GLY A 17 6.96 8.21 -16.14
N ARG A 18 7.64 7.69 -17.18
CA ARG A 18 7.00 7.17 -18.40
C ARG A 18 6.06 6.01 -18.08
N LYS A 19 6.46 5.16 -17.13
CA LYS A 19 5.59 4.18 -16.48
C LYS A 19 5.38 4.58 -15.03
N LYS A 20 4.17 4.36 -14.52
CA LYS A 20 3.82 4.60 -13.12
C LYS A 20 2.71 3.64 -12.71
N ILE A 21 2.64 3.35 -11.41
CA ILE A 21 1.48 2.68 -10.82
C ILE A 21 0.45 3.76 -10.54
N GLU A 22 -0.67 3.73 -11.27
CA GLU A 22 -1.72 4.72 -11.07
C GLU A 22 -2.43 4.52 -9.74
N VAL A 23 -2.67 5.62 -9.02
CA VAL A 23 -3.47 5.59 -7.80
C VAL A 23 -4.95 5.53 -8.20
N PRO A 24 -5.72 4.55 -7.72
CA PRO A 24 -7.14 4.43 -8.06
C PRO A 24 -7.91 5.72 -7.72
N ARG A 25 -8.73 6.19 -8.68
CA ARG A 25 -9.56 7.40 -8.48
C ARG A 25 -10.57 7.25 -7.34
N LYS A 26 -11.01 6.02 -7.05
CA LYS A 26 -11.96 5.70 -5.98
C LYS A 26 -11.41 4.54 -5.16
N ARG A 27 -11.41 4.69 -3.83
CA ARG A 27 -11.10 3.61 -2.88
C ARG A 27 -12.38 2.86 -2.52
N ARG A 28 -12.28 1.56 -2.29
CA ARG A 28 -13.41 0.77 -1.77
C ARG A 28 -13.76 1.24 -0.37
N LYS A 29 -15.06 1.27 -0.06
CA LYS A 29 -15.56 1.54 1.29
C LYS A 29 -15.74 0.19 2.01
N PRO A 30 -15.46 0.12 3.32
CA PRO A 30 -15.72 -1.07 4.10
C PRO A 30 -17.23 -1.35 4.14
N LYS A 31 -17.62 -2.61 3.95
CA LYS A 31 -19.02 -3.05 3.89
C LYS A 31 -19.34 -4.14 4.91
N ASP A 32 -18.51 -5.17 4.96
CA ASP A 32 -18.85 -6.45 5.61
C ASP A 32 -18.31 -6.55 7.06
N GLY A 33 -18.13 -5.40 7.72
CA GLY A 33 -17.65 -5.32 9.10
C GLY A 33 -16.13 -5.33 9.24
N TYR A 34 -15.68 -5.50 10.48
CA TYR A 34 -14.28 -5.44 10.87
C TYR A 34 -13.89 -6.61 11.77
N ILE A 35 -12.69 -7.14 11.56
CA ILE A 35 -12.00 -7.95 12.56
C ILE A 35 -11.28 -6.99 13.51
N GLU A 36 -11.60 -7.06 14.80
CA GLU A 36 -11.02 -6.20 15.82
C GLU A 36 -10.05 -6.99 16.72
N ILE A 37 -8.82 -6.53 16.80
CA ILE A 37 -7.83 -6.99 17.77
C ILE A 37 -7.85 -6.00 18.94
N LYS A 38 -7.94 -6.53 20.16
CA LYS A 38 -7.95 -5.73 21.39
C LYS A 38 -6.76 -6.09 22.26
N GLY A 39 -6.08 -5.06 22.78
CA GLY A 39 -5.01 -5.18 23.76
C GLY A 39 -3.81 -5.99 23.30
N ALA A 40 -3.45 -5.92 22.03
CA ALA A 40 -2.30 -6.67 21.52
C ALA A 40 -0.99 -6.14 22.14
N SER A 41 -0.28 -7.01 22.83
CA SER A 41 0.90 -6.67 23.64
C SER A 41 2.07 -7.63 23.48
N GLU A 42 2.03 -8.52 22.49
CA GLU A 42 3.14 -9.45 22.23
C GLU A 42 4.34 -8.73 21.58
N ASN A 43 5.56 -9.24 21.80
CA ASN A 43 6.81 -8.64 21.29
C ASN A 43 6.96 -7.15 21.69
N ASN A 44 7.03 -6.27 20.70
CA ASN A 44 7.16 -4.82 20.88
C ASN A 44 5.81 -4.08 20.82
N LEU A 45 4.68 -4.80 20.81
CA LEU A 45 3.35 -4.19 20.74
C LEU A 45 2.99 -3.55 22.08
N LYS A 46 2.50 -2.30 22.00
CA LYS A 46 2.26 -1.44 23.17
C LYS A 46 0.79 -1.41 23.57
N ASN A 47 0.22 -2.59 23.85
CA ASN A 47 -1.19 -2.75 24.23
C ASN A 47 -2.16 -2.04 23.25
N ILE A 48 -2.06 -2.40 21.97
CA ILE A 48 -2.77 -1.70 20.88
C ILE A 48 -4.10 -2.36 20.53
N ASN A 49 -5.06 -1.54 20.12
CA ASN A 49 -6.32 -1.99 19.50
C ASN A 49 -6.27 -1.68 18.00
N ALA A 50 -6.68 -2.61 17.15
CA ALA A 50 -6.67 -2.45 15.69
C ALA A 50 -7.93 -3.03 15.04
N LYS A 51 -8.40 -2.40 13.97
CA LYS A 51 -9.58 -2.84 13.20
C LYS A 51 -9.20 -3.07 11.74
N PHE A 52 -9.50 -4.25 11.23
CA PHE A 52 -9.23 -4.66 9.86
C PHE A 52 -10.56 -4.86 9.11
N PRO A 53 -10.87 -4.04 8.09
CA PRO A 53 -12.12 -4.16 7.35
C PRO A 53 -12.11 -5.42 6.48
N ILE A 54 -13.22 -6.16 6.49
CA ILE A 54 -13.37 -7.37 5.68
C ILE A 54 -13.69 -6.96 4.23
N GLY A 55 -12.99 -7.57 3.27
CA GLY A 55 -13.29 -7.43 1.84
C GLY A 55 -12.92 -6.08 1.21
N LEU A 56 -12.05 -5.29 1.85
CA LEU A 56 -11.60 -3.98 1.33
C LEU A 56 -10.51 -4.12 0.25
#